data_AF-A0A9P6ZJC7-F1
#
_entry.id   AF-A0A9P6ZJC7-F1
#
_cell.length_a   1.000
_cell.length_b   1.000
_cell.length_c   1.000
_cell.angle_alpha   90.00
_cell.angle_beta   90.00
_cell.angle_gamma   90.00
#
_symmetry.space_group_name_H-M   'P 1'
#
loop_
_entity.id
_entity.type
_entity.pdbx_description
1 polymer ?
#
loop_
_entity_poly.entity_id
_entity_poly.type
_entity_poly.pdbx_seq_one_letter_code
_entity_poly.pdbx_strand_id
1 'polypeptide(L)'
;MVNNTAGYILSTALTIVVYDVVTNLDEEIDYLVRSRSKFMKAIFVLCRYLPFIIGALRIYEVVGEGYIDDNLCLVLTRSSIWLSFLQMACVEFIFILRTYALWGCSKRVLFCLLVAYLATFVTGIASLQIYAGALPADACYGSANPGASWLLVSFVSLVSLETGLFGMSMYRVLSQYRAASGQLLKSLVRNNNVYFGASVALNILNIVGILLTPVATWPTGIMEIAQILFQGLLATRMQLDLWKVDRRQVEPTMVTMSTAEFA
;
A
#
# COMPACT_ATOMS: atom_id res chain seq x y z
N MET A 1 -9.18 -13.01 -26.60
CA MET A 1 -7.72 -13.32 -26.79
C MET A 1 -7.10 -13.28 -25.42
N VAL A 2 -6.56 -14.40 -24.92
CA VAL A 2 -5.92 -14.45 -23.60
C VAL A 2 -4.83 -13.38 -23.54
N ASN A 3 -4.99 -12.41 -22.63
CA ASN A 3 -4.03 -11.33 -22.44
C ASN A 3 -2.81 -11.88 -21.67
N ASN A 4 -1.98 -12.68 -22.36
CA ASN A 4 -0.83 -13.38 -21.78
C ASN A 4 0.09 -12.45 -20.96
N THR A 5 0.19 -11.19 -21.37
CA THR A 5 0.92 -10.11 -20.69
C THR A 5 0.47 -9.90 -19.23
N ALA A 6 -0.83 -9.99 -18.94
CA ALA A 6 -1.38 -9.82 -17.59
C ALA A 6 -0.89 -10.93 -16.65
N GLY A 7 -1.00 -12.18 -17.10
CA GLY A 7 -0.58 -13.33 -16.31
C GLY A 7 0.92 -13.38 -16.04
N TYR A 8 1.75 -12.99 -17.01
CA TYR A 8 3.20 -12.90 -16.81
C TYR A 8 3.59 -11.83 -15.78
N ILE A 9 2.94 -10.65 -15.81
CA ILE A 9 3.21 -9.57 -14.85
C ILE A 9 2.75 -9.96 -13.46
N LEU A 10 1.54 -10.53 -13.33
CA LEU A 10 1.00 -11.01 -12.06
C LEU A 10 1.90 -12.09 -11.45
N SER A 11 2.32 -13.07 -12.25
CA SER A 11 3.25 -14.12 -11.81
C SER A 11 4.60 -13.56 -11.37
N THR A 12 5.17 -12.63 -12.14
CA THR A 12 6.45 -11.99 -11.80
C THR A 12 6.34 -11.18 -10.51
N ALA A 13 5.29 -10.37 -10.37
CA ALA A 13 5.04 -9.57 -9.17
C ALA A 13 4.84 -10.46 -7.94
N LEU A 14 4.05 -11.53 -8.06
CA LEU A 14 3.84 -12.49 -6.98
C LEU A 14 5.16 -13.16 -6.58
N THR A 15 6.00 -13.53 -7.54
CA THR A 15 7.32 -14.12 -7.29
C THR A 15 8.22 -13.16 -6.51
N ILE A 16 8.21 -11.86 -6.85
CA ILE A 16 8.96 -10.83 -6.11
C ILE A 16 8.46 -10.72 -4.67
N VAL A 17 7.15 -10.72 -4.45
CA VAL A 17 6.56 -10.64 -3.11
C VAL A 17 6.89 -11.91 -2.30
N VAL A 18 6.82 -13.10 -2.90
CA VAL A 18 7.25 -14.35 -2.24
C VAL A 18 8.72 -14.28 -1.86
N TYR A 19 9.58 -13.86 -2.79
CA TYR A 19 11.01 -13.73 -2.54
C TYR A 19 11.29 -12.75 -1.38
N ASP A 20 10.56 -11.64 -1.33
CA ASP A 20 10.65 -10.69 -0.22
C ASP A 20 10.24 -11.30 1.13
N VAL A 21 9.16 -12.08 1.15
CA VAL A 21 8.69 -12.77 2.36
C VAL A 21 9.73 -13.77 2.85
N VAL A 22 10.24 -14.62 1.96
CA VAL A 22 11.22 -15.65 2.31
C VAL A 22 12.52 -15.02 2.84
N THR A 23 12.99 -13.95 2.21
CA THR A 23 14.27 -13.31 2.59
C THR A 23 14.21 -12.49 3.87
N ASN A 24 13.03 -11.98 4.26
CA ASN A 24 12.87 -11.15 5.47
C ASN A 24 12.06 -11.85 6.56
N LEU A 25 11.80 -13.16 6.42
CA LEU A 25 10.95 -13.93 7.35
C LEU A 25 11.47 -13.86 8.79
N ASP A 26 12.79 -13.97 8.98
CA ASP A 26 13.42 -13.95 10.29
C ASP A 26 13.12 -12.65 11.04
N GLU A 27 13.27 -11.52 10.35
CA GLU A 27 13.03 -10.19 10.89
C GLU A 27 11.54 -9.92 11.12
N GLU A 28 10.68 -10.52 10.29
CA GLU A 28 9.24 -10.41 10.36
C GLU A 28 8.68 -11.16 11.58
N ILE A 29 9.17 -12.38 11.83
CA ILE A 29 8.86 -13.15 13.04
C ILE A 29 9.33 -12.36 14.27
N ASP A 30 10.53 -11.80 14.21
CA ASP A 30 11.10 -10.98 15.28
C ASP A 30 10.21 -9.76 15.59
N TYR A 31 9.72 -9.07 14.55
CA TYR A 31 8.76 -7.97 14.68
C TYR A 31 7.45 -8.44 15.31
N LEU A 32 6.86 -9.53 14.81
CA LEU A 32 5.58 -10.05 15.29
C LEU A 32 5.65 -10.52 16.74
N VAL A 33 6.77 -11.09 17.17
CA VAL A 33 6.98 -11.51 18.55
C VAL A 33 7.24 -10.31 19.45
N ARG A 34 8.21 -9.45 19.10
CA ARG A 34 8.74 -8.41 20.00
C ARG A 34 8.01 -7.07 19.92
N SER A 35 7.21 -6.81 18.90
CA SER A 35 6.46 -5.55 18.79
C SER A 35 5.43 -5.41 19.92
N ARG A 36 5.31 -4.19 20.47
CA ARG A 36 4.43 -3.91 21.62
C ARG A 36 2.97 -3.67 21.24
N SER A 37 2.69 -3.26 20.00
CA SER A 37 1.34 -2.87 19.57
C SER A 37 0.63 -4.00 18.82
N LYS A 38 -0.40 -4.58 19.44
CA LYS A 38 -1.25 -5.62 18.82
C LYS A 38 -1.96 -5.10 17.55
N PHE A 39 -2.33 -3.82 17.53
CA PHE A 39 -3.02 -3.20 16.41
C PHE A 39 -2.14 -3.03 15.18
N MET A 40 -0.90 -2.54 15.36
CA MET A 40 0.04 -2.40 14.24
C MET A 40 0.44 -3.76 13.67
N LYS A 41 0.55 -4.81 14.51
CA LYS A 41 0.78 -6.18 14.04
C LYS A 41 -0.34 -6.65 13.13
N ALA A 42 -1.60 -6.44 13.52
CA ALA A 42 -2.74 -6.87 12.72
C ALA A 42 -2.76 -6.18 11.35
N ILE A 43 -2.58 -4.86 11.31
CA ILE A 43 -2.51 -4.10 10.04
C ILE A 43 -1.33 -4.55 9.19
N PHE A 44 -0.17 -4.77 9.80
CA PHE A 44 1.01 -5.26 9.10
C PHE A 44 0.76 -6.63 8.44
N VAL A 45 0.20 -7.59 9.19
CA VAL A 45 -0.16 -8.92 8.67
C VAL A 45 -1.18 -8.78 7.54
N LEU A 46 -2.21 -7.96 7.71
CA LEU A 46 -3.20 -7.71 6.64
C LEU A 46 -2.52 -7.19 5.37
N CYS A 47 -1.71 -6.13 5.48
CA CYS A 47 -0.96 -5.56 4.36
C CYS A 47 -0.03 -6.56 3.66
N ARG A 48 0.49 -7.54 4.41
CA ARG A 48 1.44 -8.54 3.91
C ARG A 48 0.75 -9.68 3.18
N TYR A 49 -0.36 -10.18 3.73
CA TYR A 49 -0.99 -11.43 3.25
C TYR A 49 -2.18 -11.20 2.30
N LEU A 50 -2.87 -10.06 2.39
CA LEU A 50 -3.94 -9.70 1.44
C LEU A 50 -3.49 -9.71 -0.04
N PRO A 51 -2.30 -9.21 -0.40
CA PRO A 51 -1.74 -9.33 -1.76
C PRO A 51 -1.82 -10.75 -2.36
N PHE A 52 -1.53 -11.79 -1.57
CA PHE A 52 -1.58 -13.17 -2.04
C PHE A 52 -3.02 -13.65 -2.28
N ILE A 53 -3.94 -13.26 -1.39
CA ILE A 53 -5.36 -13.60 -1.53
C ILE A 53 -5.93 -12.93 -2.78
N ILE A 54 -5.62 -11.65 -2.99
CA ILE A 54 -6.04 -10.90 -4.19
C ILE A 54 -5.49 -11.56 -5.45
N GLY A 55 -4.20 -11.92 -5.46
CA GLY A 55 -3.59 -12.62 -6.59
C GLY A 55 -4.25 -13.97 -6.89
N ALA A 56 -4.57 -14.75 -5.85
CA ALA A 56 -5.26 -16.03 -6.01
C ALA A 56 -6.69 -15.87 -6.58
N LEU A 57 -7.43 -14.85 -6.14
CA LEU A 57 -8.77 -14.56 -6.69
C LEU A 57 -8.73 -14.10 -8.15
N ARG A 58 -7.60 -13.55 -8.60
CA ARG A 58 -7.38 -13.05 -9.96
C ARG A 58 -6.73 -14.07 -10.89
N ILE A 59 -6.55 -15.32 -10.44
CA ILE A 59 -5.88 -16.36 -11.24
C ILE A 59 -6.61 -16.67 -12.55
N TYR A 60 -7.91 -16.40 -12.62
CA TYR A 60 -8.71 -16.57 -13.84
C TYR A 60 -8.22 -15.69 -15.01
N GLU A 61 -7.60 -14.54 -14.72
CA GLU A 61 -6.99 -13.68 -15.74
C GLU A 61 -5.81 -14.36 -16.45
N VAL A 62 -5.23 -15.40 -15.83
CA VAL A 62 -4.13 -16.21 -16.39
C VAL A 62 -4.65 -17.40 -17.19
N VAL A 63 -5.77 -18.01 -16.77
CA VAL A 63 -6.29 -19.26 -17.36
C VAL A 63 -7.01 -19.03 -18.69
N GLY A 64 -7.55 -17.83 -18.92
CA GLY A 64 -8.19 -17.46 -20.19
C GLY A 64 -9.70 -17.71 -20.27
N GLU A 65 -10.32 -17.19 -21.33
CA GLU A 65 -11.78 -17.21 -21.56
C GLU A 65 -12.33 -18.64 -21.66
N GLY A 66 -13.47 -18.93 -21.01
CA GLY A 66 -14.25 -20.17 -21.19
C GLY A 66 -14.01 -21.30 -20.18
N TYR A 67 -13.13 -21.14 -19.19
CA TYR A 67 -12.87 -22.17 -18.17
C TYR A 67 -13.70 -21.99 -16.88
N ILE A 68 -14.27 -20.80 -16.66
CA ILE A 68 -14.96 -20.41 -15.42
C ILE A 68 -16.36 -19.91 -15.75
N ASP A 69 -17.34 -20.30 -14.93
CA ASP A 69 -18.71 -19.78 -15.00
C ASP A 69 -18.77 -18.26 -14.81
N ASP A 70 -19.62 -17.57 -15.57
CA ASP A 70 -19.69 -16.10 -15.57
C ASP A 70 -20.09 -15.55 -14.19
N ASN A 71 -20.97 -16.24 -13.45
CA ASN A 71 -21.33 -15.82 -12.09
C ASN A 71 -20.17 -15.97 -11.12
N LEU A 72 -19.43 -17.09 -11.21
CA LEU A 72 -18.25 -17.31 -10.38
C LEU A 72 -17.19 -16.25 -10.68
N CYS A 73 -16.98 -15.92 -11.95
CA CYS A 73 -16.03 -14.89 -12.34
C CYS A 73 -16.42 -13.50 -11.82
N LEU A 74 -17.71 -13.13 -11.89
CA LEU A 74 -18.21 -11.87 -11.36
C LEU A 74 -17.99 -11.78 -9.84
N VAL A 75 -18.26 -12.87 -9.10
CA VAL A 75 -18.03 -12.94 -7.66
C VAL A 75 -16.54 -12.79 -7.33
N LEU A 76 -15.65 -13.48 -8.05
CA LEU A 76 -14.20 -13.37 -7.86
C LEU A 76 -13.70 -11.95 -8.13
N THR A 77 -14.14 -11.35 -9.24
CA THR A 77 -13.83 -9.97 -9.61
C THR A 77 -14.28 -9.01 -8.52
N ARG A 78 -15.53 -9.10 -8.09
CA ARG A 78 -16.10 -8.23 -7.05
C ARG A 78 -15.35 -8.37 -5.73
N SER A 79 -15.10 -9.60 -5.28
CA SER A 79 -14.36 -9.88 -4.06
C SER A 79 -12.94 -9.31 -4.10
N SER A 80 -12.24 -9.49 -5.22
CA SER A 80 -10.88 -8.95 -5.36
C SER A 80 -10.85 -7.42 -5.29
N ILE A 81 -11.82 -6.72 -5.88
CA ILE A 81 -11.92 -5.26 -5.84
C ILE A 81 -12.07 -4.76 -4.39
N TRP A 82 -12.93 -5.40 -3.60
CA TRP A 82 -13.11 -5.06 -2.18
C TRP A 82 -11.86 -5.32 -1.35
N LEU A 83 -11.16 -6.43 -1.60
CA LEU A 83 -9.92 -6.75 -0.91
C LEU A 83 -8.78 -5.80 -1.30
N SER A 84 -8.70 -5.39 -2.56
CA SER A 84 -7.77 -4.35 -3.03
C SER A 84 -8.00 -3.02 -2.32
N PHE A 85 -9.26 -2.61 -2.18
CA PHE A 85 -9.60 -1.40 -1.44
C PHE A 85 -9.20 -1.51 0.04
N LEU A 86 -9.46 -2.65 0.68
CA LEU A 86 -9.05 -2.91 2.06
C LEU A 86 -7.52 -2.85 2.22
N GLN A 87 -6.78 -3.43 1.27
CA GLN A 87 -5.33 -3.40 1.23
C GLN A 87 -4.79 -1.97 1.16
N MET A 88 -5.31 -1.15 0.24
CA MET A 88 -4.91 0.26 0.11
C MET A 88 -5.22 1.05 1.39
N ALA A 89 -6.42 0.90 1.94
CA ALA A 89 -6.81 1.55 3.19
C ALA A 89 -5.86 1.21 4.35
N CYS A 90 -5.43 -0.06 4.45
CA CYS A 90 -4.46 -0.47 5.46
C CYS A 90 -3.09 0.17 5.25
N VAL A 91 -2.62 0.28 3.99
CA VAL A 91 -1.34 0.95 3.66
C VAL A 91 -1.40 2.45 3.96
N GLU A 92 -2.46 3.14 3.55
CA GLU A 92 -2.64 4.57 3.82
C GLU A 92 -2.64 4.86 5.31
N PHE A 93 -3.28 3.99 6.09
CA PHE A 93 -3.29 4.12 7.53
C PHE A 93 -1.89 4.00 8.15
N ILE A 94 -1.02 3.11 7.65
CA ILE A 94 0.40 3.06 8.04
C ILE A 94 1.11 4.39 7.72
N PHE A 95 0.87 4.96 6.54
CA PHE A 95 1.46 6.24 6.14
C PHE A 95 0.98 7.42 7.00
N ILE A 96 -0.30 7.44 7.39
CA ILE A 96 -0.86 8.45 8.31
C ILE A 96 -0.16 8.39 9.66
N LEU A 97 -0.05 7.20 10.25
CA LEU A 97 0.58 7.01 11.56
C LEU A 97 2.04 7.46 11.55
N ARG A 98 2.76 7.16 10.47
CA ARG A 98 4.13 7.64 10.30
C ARG A 98 4.20 9.15 10.18
N THR A 99 3.34 9.76 9.35
CA THR A 99 3.30 11.21 9.18
C THR A 99 2.98 11.89 10.52
N TYR A 100 2.07 11.31 11.30
CA TYR A 100 1.74 11.74 12.65
C TYR A 100 2.95 11.67 13.60
N ALA A 101 3.71 10.58 13.58
CA ALA A 101 4.93 10.44 14.38
C ALA A 101 6.01 11.48 14.00
N LEU A 102 6.20 11.75 12.69
CA LEU A 102 7.13 12.79 12.20
C LEU A 102 6.78 14.20 12.68
N TRP A 103 5.49 14.46 12.90
CA TRP A 103 4.99 15.73 13.42
C TRP A 103 4.93 15.79 14.95
N GLY A 104 5.67 14.90 15.64
CA GLY A 104 5.81 14.92 17.09
C GLY A 104 4.50 14.57 17.81
N CYS A 105 3.68 13.70 17.22
CA CYS A 105 2.42 13.24 17.80
C CYS A 105 1.40 14.36 18.11
N SER A 106 1.45 15.46 17.36
CA SER A 106 0.51 16.58 17.52
C SER A 106 -0.93 16.18 17.17
N LYS A 107 -1.85 16.28 18.15
CA LYS A 107 -3.27 15.93 17.99
C LYS A 107 -3.97 16.70 16.87
N ARG A 108 -3.53 17.94 16.59
CA ARG A 108 -4.08 18.76 15.50
C ARG A 108 -3.79 18.16 14.12
N VAL A 109 -2.55 17.71 13.92
CA VAL A 109 -2.14 17.06 12.67
C VAL A 109 -2.88 15.75 12.51
N LEU A 110 -2.97 14.95 13.58
CA LEU A 110 -3.74 13.70 13.54
C LEU A 110 -5.19 13.93 13.13
N PHE A 111 -5.85 14.94 13.71
CA PHE A 111 -7.22 15.26 13.36
C PHE A 111 -7.36 15.62 11.87
N CYS A 112 -6.50 16.49 11.34
CA CYS A 112 -6.53 16.83 9.91
C CYS A 112 -6.28 15.60 9.01
N LEU A 113 -5.32 14.74 9.37
CA LEU A 113 -5.02 13.52 8.61
C LEU A 113 -6.18 12.52 8.63
N LEU A 114 -6.81 12.32 9.80
CA LEU A 114 -7.94 11.42 9.94
C LEU A 114 -9.18 11.94 9.20
N VAL A 115 -9.43 13.26 9.20
CA VAL A 115 -10.53 13.84 8.43
C VAL A 115 -10.31 13.65 6.93
N ALA A 116 -9.09 13.90 6.44
CA ALA A 116 -8.74 13.67 5.03
C ALA A 116 -8.86 12.19 4.64
N TYR A 117 -8.41 11.29 5.52
CA TYR A 117 -8.55 9.85 5.34
C TYR A 117 -10.02 9.39 5.34
N LEU A 118 -10.84 9.89 6.27
CA LEU A 118 -12.25 9.53 6.31
C LEU A 118 -12.99 10.04 5.06
N ALA A 119 -12.67 11.25 4.59
CA ALA A 119 -13.27 11.79 3.36
C ALA A 119 -12.94 10.89 2.15
N THR A 120 -11.67 10.52 1.99
CA THR A 120 -11.22 9.65 0.89
C THR A 120 -11.75 8.23 1.01
N PHE A 121 -11.80 7.67 2.22
CA PHE A 121 -12.38 6.36 2.49
C PHE A 121 -13.88 6.32 2.14
N VAL A 122 -14.66 7.33 2.53
CA VAL A 122 -16.09 7.45 2.19
C VAL A 122 -16.28 7.61 0.68
N THR A 123 -15.50 8.49 0.05
CA THR A 123 -15.53 8.66 -1.42
C THR A 123 -15.18 7.36 -2.14
N GLY A 124 -14.18 6.62 -1.65
CA GLY A 124 -13.77 5.33 -2.19
C GLY A 124 -14.88 4.30 -2.09
N ILE A 125 -15.49 4.10 -0.92
CA ILE A 125 -16.60 3.17 -0.74
C ILE A 125 -17.78 3.53 -1.67
N ALA A 126 -18.20 4.79 -1.68
CA ALA A 126 -19.33 5.22 -2.50
C ALA A 126 -19.07 4.96 -4.00
N SER A 127 -17.88 5.32 -4.47
CA SER A 127 -17.46 5.11 -5.87
C SER A 127 -17.38 3.62 -6.22
N LEU A 128 -16.85 2.81 -5.31
CA LEU A 128 -16.69 1.37 -5.50
C LEU A 128 -18.02 0.62 -5.51
N GLN A 129 -18.98 1.03 -4.67
CA GLN A 129 -20.33 0.46 -4.67
C GLN A 129 -21.02 0.71 -6.02
N ILE A 130 -20.89 1.91 -6.57
CA ILE A 130 -21.46 2.25 -7.89
C ILE A 130 -20.76 1.45 -8.98
N TYR A 131 -19.42 1.43 -8.99
CA TYR A 131 -18.63 0.67 -9.96
C TYR A 131 -18.96 -0.83 -9.93
N ALA A 132 -18.98 -1.43 -8.74
CA ALA A 132 -19.24 -2.85 -8.56
C ALA A 132 -20.70 -3.23 -8.81
N GLY A 133 -21.65 -2.32 -8.59
CA GLY A 133 -23.06 -2.50 -8.92
C GLY A 133 -23.35 -2.39 -10.42
N ALA A 134 -22.52 -1.65 -11.15
CA ALA A 134 -22.63 -1.47 -12.60
C ALA A 134 -21.83 -2.51 -13.41
N LEU A 135 -21.17 -3.47 -12.76
CA LEU A 135 -20.41 -4.53 -13.44
C LEU A 135 -21.37 -5.41 -14.28
N PRO A 136 -21.21 -5.46 -15.62
CA PRO A 136 -21.97 -6.38 -16.44
C PRO A 136 -21.51 -7.83 -16.22
N ALA A 137 -22.34 -8.81 -16.62
CA ALA A 137 -22.04 -10.23 -16.43
C ALA A 137 -20.77 -10.69 -17.17
N ASP A 138 -20.43 -10.02 -18.27
CA ASP A 138 -19.24 -10.25 -19.09
C ASP A 138 -18.03 -9.37 -18.68
N ALA A 139 -18.11 -8.65 -17.55
CA ALA A 139 -17.04 -7.74 -17.07
C ALA A 139 -15.67 -8.41 -16.94
N CYS A 140 -15.67 -9.73 -16.69
CA CYS A 140 -14.48 -10.56 -16.63
C CYS A 140 -13.67 -10.61 -17.92
N TYR A 141 -14.33 -10.40 -19.06
CA TYR A 141 -13.74 -10.50 -20.38
C TYR A 141 -13.36 -9.13 -20.96
N GLY A 142 -13.32 -8.10 -20.11
CA GLY A 142 -12.93 -6.74 -20.50
C GLY A 142 -14.06 -5.95 -21.16
N SER A 143 -15.31 -6.26 -20.85
CA SER A 143 -16.44 -5.45 -21.34
C SER A 143 -16.44 -4.06 -20.70
N ALA A 144 -16.94 -3.08 -21.46
CA ALA A 144 -16.98 -1.70 -21.01
C ALA A 144 -17.94 -1.54 -19.83
N ASN A 145 -17.42 -1.14 -18.67
CA ASN A 145 -18.24 -0.84 -17.50
C ASN A 145 -18.72 0.63 -17.56
N PRO A 146 -20.04 0.90 -17.61
CA PRO A 146 -20.57 2.27 -17.60
C PRO A 146 -20.23 3.05 -16.32
N GLY A 147 -19.89 2.35 -15.23
CA GLY A 147 -19.42 2.92 -13.96
C GLY A 147 -17.91 3.20 -13.90
N ALA A 148 -17.13 2.98 -14.97
CA ALA A 148 -15.67 3.14 -14.95
C ALA A 148 -15.20 4.55 -14.55
N SER A 149 -16.01 5.59 -14.81
CA SER A 149 -15.72 6.96 -14.37
C SER A 149 -15.68 7.11 -12.84
N TRP A 150 -16.49 6.36 -12.09
CA TRP A 150 -16.48 6.38 -10.63
C TRP A 150 -15.22 5.73 -10.08
N LEU A 151 -14.69 4.71 -10.75
CA LEU A 151 -13.42 4.09 -10.37
C LEU A 151 -12.26 5.11 -10.43
N LEU A 152 -12.24 5.95 -11.48
CA LEU A 152 -11.27 7.05 -11.60
C LEU A 152 -11.35 8.03 -10.41
N VAL A 153 -12.56 8.37 -9.95
CA VAL A 153 -12.75 9.25 -8.79
C VAL A 153 -12.12 8.65 -7.55
N SER A 154 -12.28 7.34 -7.33
CA SER A 154 -11.66 6.64 -6.21
C SER A 154 -10.13 6.73 -6.30
N PHE A 155 -9.54 6.40 -7.45
CA PHE A 155 -8.09 6.46 -7.66
C PHE A 155 -7.51 7.86 -7.44
N VAL A 156 -8.13 8.89 -8.03
CA VAL A 156 -7.68 10.27 -7.87
C VAL A 156 -7.73 10.70 -6.41
N SER A 157 -8.76 10.28 -5.66
CA SER A 157 -8.90 10.62 -4.24
C SER A 157 -7.79 9.99 -3.37
N LEU A 158 -7.46 8.73 -3.62
CA LEU A 158 -6.37 8.00 -2.93
C LEU A 158 -5.01 8.63 -3.23
N VAL A 159 -4.70 8.88 -4.51
CA VAL A 159 -3.41 9.48 -4.90
C VAL A 159 -3.26 10.90 -4.34
N SER A 160 -4.35 11.65 -4.26
CA SER A 160 -4.34 12.99 -3.65
C SER A 160 -3.95 12.91 -2.16
N LEU A 161 -4.49 11.94 -1.42
CA LEU A 161 -4.13 11.71 -0.03
C LEU A 161 -2.67 11.30 0.11
N GLU A 162 -2.23 10.32 -0.67
CA GLU A 162 -0.88 9.78 -0.60
C GLU A 162 0.18 10.84 -0.94
N THR A 163 -0.06 11.63 -1.99
CA THR A 163 0.81 12.75 -2.37
C THR A 163 0.85 13.81 -1.28
N GLY A 164 -0.29 14.10 -0.64
CA GLY A 164 -0.36 15.03 0.49
C GLY A 164 0.43 14.55 1.71
N LEU A 165 0.28 13.28 2.08
CA LEU A 165 1.04 12.64 3.16
C LEU A 165 2.55 12.64 2.89
N PHE A 166 2.95 12.33 1.65
CA PHE A 166 4.35 12.39 1.23
C PHE A 166 4.89 13.82 1.27
N GLY A 167 4.12 14.80 0.77
CA GLY A 167 4.48 16.21 0.81
C GLY A 167 4.70 16.71 2.23
N MET A 168 3.80 16.39 3.17
CA MET A 168 3.94 16.75 4.58
C MET A 168 5.14 16.07 5.24
N SER A 169 5.37 14.80 4.93
CA SER A 169 6.52 14.04 5.43
C SER A 169 7.83 14.65 4.92
N MET A 170 7.91 14.94 3.62
CA MET A 170 9.10 15.52 3.00
C MET A 170 9.37 16.94 3.52
N TYR A 171 8.33 17.78 3.62
CA TYR A 171 8.44 19.12 4.17
C TYR A 171 9.03 19.09 5.59
N ARG A 172 8.53 18.20 6.45
CA ARG A 172 9.01 18.06 7.83
C ARG A 172 10.48 17.64 7.87
N VAL A 173 10.85 16.68 7.02
CA VAL A 173 12.24 16.21 6.88
C VAL A 173 13.18 17.34 6.45
N LEU A 174 12.79 18.10 5.41
CA LEU A 174 13.60 19.22 4.92
C LEU A 174 13.70 20.36 5.94
N SER A 175 12.61 20.64 6.67
CA SER A 175 12.60 21.64 7.74
C SER A 175 13.54 21.26 8.88
N GLN A 176 13.50 20.01 9.34
CA GLN A 176 14.41 19.52 10.38
C GLN A 176 15.85 19.45 9.90
N TYR A 177 16.09 19.09 8.63
CA TYR A 177 17.43 19.10 8.03
C TYR A 177 18.04 20.51 7.99
N ARG A 178 17.24 21.53 7.67
CA ARG A 178 17.71 22.92 7.70
C ARG A 178 17.99 23.43 9.11
N ALA A 179 17.23 22.94 10.10
CA ALA A 179 17.39 23.35 11.50
C ALA A 179 18.50 22.60 12.25
N ALA A 180 18.83 21.36 11.87
CA ALA A 180 19.81 20.52 12.55
C ALA A 180 21.06 20.29 11.67
N SER A 181 22.22 20.77 12.13
CA SER A 181 23.54 20.62 11.46
C SER A 181 24.20 19.24 11.63
N GLY A 182 23.48 18.21 12.10
CA GLY A 182 24.06 16.93 12.55
C GLY A 182 24.00 15.78 11.55
N GLN A 183 25.12 15.05 11.40
CA GLN A 183 25.26 13.81 10.61
C GLN A 183 24.34 12.65 11.05
N LEU A 184 23.86 12.60 12.30
CA LEU A 184 23.02 11.51 12.80
C LEU A 184 21.59 11.53 12.24
N LEU A 185 21.02 12.72 12.03
CA LEU A 185 19.69 12.89 11.41
C LEU A 185 19.71 12.47 9.91
N LYS A 186 20.89 12.59 9.28
CA LYS A 186 21.15 12.27 7.87
C LYS A 186 21.02 10.78 7.55
N SER A 187 21.22 9.88 8.53
CA SER A 187 21.14 8.43 8.31
C SER A 187 19.78 7.84 8.66
N LEU A 188 19.09 8.39 9.67
CA LEU A 188 17.80 7.87 10.14
C LEU A 188 16.64 8.23 9.21
N VAL A 189 16.69 9.42 8.62
CA VAL A 189 15.59 10.00 7.85
C VAL A 189 15.71 9.75 6.34
N ARG A 190 16.94 9.62 5.83
CA ARG A 190 17.22 9.48 4.40
C ARG A 190 16.78 8.12 3.83
N ASN A 191 16.89 7.03 4.59
CA ASN A 191 16.60 5.70 4.05
C ASN A 191 15.10 5.38 4.05
N ASN A 192 14.35 5.92 5.02
CA ASN A 192 12.97 5.48 5.21
C ASN A 192 11.97 6.26 4.32
N ASN A 193 12.27 7.48 3.87
CA ASN A 193 11.37 8.23 2.98
C ASN A 193 11.42 7.76 1.50
N VAL A 194 12.43 6.96 1.13
CA VAL A 194 12.58 6.43 -0.24
C VAL A 194 11.42 5.50 -0.58
N TYR A 195 11.01 4.62 0.34
CA TYR A 195 9.87 3.73 0.14
C TYR A 195 8.58 4.51 -0.11
N PHE A 196 8.41 5.64 0.59
CA PHE A 196 7.23 6.47 0.41
C PHE A 196 7.24 7.19 -0.94
N GLY A 197 8.42 7.70 -1.36
CA GLY A 197 8.59 8.28 -2.70
C GLY A 197 8.37 7.27 -3.82
N ALA A 198 8.83 6.03 -3.65
CA ALA A 198 8.58 4.94 -4.59
C ALA A 198 7.08 4.60 -4.68
N SER A 199 6.37 4.60 -3.55
CA SER A 199 4.92 4.38 -3.51
C SER A 199 4.16 5.46 -4.28
N VAL A 200 4.51 6.74 -4.08
CA VAL A 200 3.92 7.86 -4.85
C VAL A 200 4.23 7.73 -6.34
N ALA A 201 5.47 7.37 -6.71
CA ALA A 201 5.86 7.20 -8.11
C ALA A 201 5.06 6.07 -8.79
N LEU A 202 4.82 4.95 -8.10
CA LEU A 202 4.00 3.85 -8.60
C LEU A 202 2.55 4.27 -8.83
N ASN A 203 1.97 5.05 -7.90
CA ASN A 203 0.63 5.59 -8.05
C ASN A 203 0.50 6.57 -9.23
N ILE A 204 1.48 7.46 -9.40
CA ILE A 204 1.51 8.38 -10.54
C ILE A 204 1.63 7.59 -11.85
N LEU A 205 2.49 6.57 -11.89
CA LEU A 205 2.64 5.71 -13.07
C LEU A 205 1.33 4.99 -13.41
N ASN A 206 0.58 4.54 -12.41
CA ASN A 206 -0.73 3.93 -12.62
C ASN A 206 -1.74 4.93 -13.21
N ILE A 207 -1.84 6.15 -12.66
CA ILE A 207 -2.71 7.20 -13.23
C ILE A 207 -2.31 7.53 -14.68
N VAL A 208 -1.02 7.69 -14.95
CA VAL A 208 -0.53 7.97 -16.30
C VAL A 208 -0.87 6.81 -17.24
N GLY A 209 -0.73 5.57 -16.78
CA GLY A 209 -1.18 4.39 -17.53
C GLY A 209 -2.66 4.48 -17.89
N ILE A 210 -3.51 4.75 -16.89
CA ILE A 210 -4.96 4.87 -17.06
C ILE A 210 -5.31 5.99 -18.07
N LEU A 211 -4.67 7.16 -17.98
CA LEU A 211 -4.93 8.31 -18.86
C LEU A 211 -4.46 8.08 -20.30
N LEU A 212 -3.35 7.34 -20.50
CA LEU A 212 -2.79 7.07 -21.82
C LEU A 212 -3.47 5.89 -22.54
N THR A 213 -4.14 4.99 -21.80
CA THR A 213 -4.89 3.88 -22.39
C THR A 213 -6.34 4.28 -22.75
N PRO A 214 -6.79 4.08 -24.00
CA PRO A 214 -8.18 4.31 -24.39
C PRO A 214 -9.16 3.45 -23.57
N VAL A 215 -10.25 4.04 -23.08
CA VAL A 215 -11.32 3.38 -22.26
C VAL A 215 -11.79 2.04 -22.84
N ALA A 216 -11.76 1.90 -24.16
CA ALA A 216 -12.18 0.69 -24.88
C ALA A 216 -11.18 -0.48 -24.83
N THR A 217 -9.91 -0.24 -24.49
CA THR A 217 -8.86 -1.27 -24.44
C THR A 217 -8.18 -1.33 -23.09
N TRP A 218 -8.82 -0.85 -22.03
CA TRP A 218 -8.22 -0.84 -20.70
C TRP A 218 -7.82 -2.27 -20.30
N PRO A 219 -6.52 -2.58 -20.20
CA PRO A 219 -6.06 -3.76 -19.49
C PRO A 219 -6.13 -3.39 -18.01
N THR A 220 -7.34 -3.18 -17.50
CA THR A 220 -7.63 -2.53 -16.21
C THR A 220 -6.93 -3.18 -15.03
N GLY A 221 -6.75 -4.51 -15.05
CA GLY A 221 -6.22 -5.22 -13.89
C GLY A 221 -4.70 -5.14 -13.71
N ILE A 222 -3.91 -4.99 -14.79
CA ILE A 222 -2.48 -5.34 -14.72
C ILE A 222 -1.67 -4.32 -13.90
N MET A 223 -1.79 -3.04 -14.26
CA MET A 223 -1.05 -1.96 -13.59
C MET A 223 -1.60 -1.73 -12.17
N GLU A 224 -2.91 -1.87 -11.99
CA GLU A 224 -3.56 -1.79 -10.69
C GLU A 224 -3.07 -2.89 -9.74
N ILE A 225 -3.07 -4.16 -10.17
CA ILE A 225 -2.62 -5.28 -9.33
C ILE A 225 -1.15 -5.11 -8.98
N ALA A 226 -0.29 -4.79 -9.97
CA ALA A 226 1.11 -4.53 -9.69
C ALA A 226 1.27 -3.40 -8.67
N GLN A 227 0.54 -2.29 -8.82
CA GLN A 227 0.54 -1.19 -7.85
C GLN A 227 0.18 -1.69 -6.44
N ILE A 228 -0.93 -2.42 -6.28
CA ILE A 228 -1.40 -2.90 -4.97
C ILE A 228 -0.36 -3.81 -4.30
N LEU A 229 0.20 -4.76 -5.06
CA LEU A 229 1.21 -5.70 -4.57
C LEU A 229 2.46 -4.95 -4.10
N PHE A 230 2.99 -4.05 -4.93
CA PHE A 230 4.19 -3.28 -4.59
C PHE A 230 3.94 -2.28 -3.46
N GLN A 231 2.77 -1.67 -3.38
CA GLN A 231 2.42 -0.70 -2.34
C GLN A 231 2.33 -1.37 -0.97
N GLY A 232 1.78 -2.59 -0.89
CA GLY A 232 1.83 -3.42 0.31
C GLY A 232 3.25 -3.81 0.72
N LEU A 233 4.08 -4.22 -0.25
CA LEU A 233 5.49 -4.57 -0.02
C LEU A 233 6.31 -3.37 0.48
N LEU A 234 6.15 -2.21 -0.14
CA LEU A 234 6.84 -0.98 0.25
C LEU A 234 6.42 -0.55 1.66
N ALA A 235 5.12 -0.55 1.97
CA ALA A 235 4.62 -0.18 3.29
C ALA A 235 5.10 -1.12 4.40
N THR A 236 5.14 -2.43 4.14
CA THR A 236 5.60 -3.44 5.11
C THR A 236 7.11 -3.36 5.32
N ARG A 237 7.93 -3.26 4.26
CA ARG A 237 9.38 -3.05 4.39
C ARG A 237 9.73 -1.78 5.15
N MET A 238 9.03 -0.69 4.83
CA MET A 238 9.17 0.59 5.51
C MET A 238 8.93 0.47 7.02
N GLN A 239 7.91 -0.29 7.42
CA GLN A 239 7.58 -0.53 8.82
C GLN A 239 8.63 -1.40 9.53
N LEU A 240 9.13 -2.45 8.86
CA LEU A 240 10.19 -3.30 9.39
C LEU A 240 11.50 -2.53 9.59
N ASP A 241 11.93 -1.76 8.58
CA ASP A 241 13.14 -0.95 8.67
C ASP A 241 13.05 0.10 9.78
N LEU A 242 11.88 0.73 9.94
CA LEU A 242 11.64 1.65 11.06
C LEU A 242 11.80 0.96 12.42
N TRP A 243 11.21 -0.23 12.57
CA TRP A 243 11.27 -0.99 13.81
C TRP A 243 12.69 -1.42 14.16
N LYS A 244 13.48 -1.88 13.18
CA LYS A 244 14.90 -2.22 13.38
C LYS A 244 15.70 -1.02 13.88
N VAL A 245 15.46 0.14 13.28
CA VAL A 245 16.16 1.38 13.61
C VAL A 245 15.84 1.82 15.04
N ASP A 246 14.56 1.80 15.42
CA ASP A 246 14.11 2.10 16.79
C ASP A 246 14.81 1.19 17.81
N ARG A 247 14.84 -0.12 17.51
CA ARG A 247 15.48 -1.11 18.38
C ARG A 247 16.99 -0.91 18.55
N ARG A 248 17.70 -0.57 17.47
CA ARG A 248 19.14 -0.25 17.51
C ARG A 248 19.46 1.01 18.32
N GLN A 249 18.51 1.93 18.52
CA GLN A 249 18.70 3.08 19.40
C GLN A 249 18.44 2.72 20.86
N VAL A 250 17.46 1.85 21.11
CA VAL A 250 17.11 1.45 22.46
C VAL A 250 18.18 0.53 23.09
N GLU A 251 18.77 -0.41 22.34
CA GLU A 251 19.83 -1.31 22.82
C GLU A 251 21.04 -0.61 23.47
N PRO A 252 21.72 0.36 22.83
CA PRO A 252 22.85 1.05 23.44
C PRO A 252 22.44 1.91 24.65
N THR A 253 21.21 2.42 24.68
CA THR A 253 20.68 3.21 25.80
C THR A 253 20.42 2.35 27.03
N MET A 254 19.95 1.11 26.85
CA MET A 254 19.82 0.15 27.94
C MET A 254 21.18 -0.29 28.48
N VAL A 255 22.18 -0.48 27.61
CA VAL A 255 23.54 -0.85 28.02
C VAL A 255 24.21 0.28 28.81
N THR A 256 24.07 1.54 28.38
CA THR A 256 24.64 2.69 29.11
C THR A 256 23.96 2.94 30.46
N MET A 257 22.63 2.79 30.54
CA MET A 257 21.92 2.86 31.84
C MET A 257 22.36 1.73 32.78
N SER A 258 22.49 0.50 32.28
CA SER A 258 22.99 -0.62 33.08
C SER A 258 24.41 -0.38 33.59
N THR A 259 25.32 0.15 32.78
CA THR A 259 26.69 0.46 33.23
C THR A 259 26.74 1.60 34.26
N ALA A 260 25.79 2.53 34.22
CA ALA A 260 25.71 3.64 35.17
C ALA A 260 25.12 3.23 36.53
N GLU A 261 24.31 2.17 36.59
CA GLU A 261 23.80 1.61 37.85
C GLU A 261 24.82 0.69 38.57
N PHE A 262 25.91 0.30 37.90
CA PHE A 262 26.99 -0.52 38.46
C PHE A 262 28.29 0.28 38.76
N ALA A 263 28.26 1.61 38.67
CA ALA A 263 29.37 2.51 39.01
C ALA A 263 29.02 3.37 40.23
#